data_AF-A0A844WB78-F1
#
_entry.id   AF-A0A844WB78-F1
#
_cell.length_a   1.000
_cell.length_b   1.000
_cell.length_c   1.000
_cell.angle_alpha   90.00
_cell.angle_beta   90.00
_cell.angle_gamma   90.00
#
_symmetry.space_group_name_H-M   'P 1'
#
loop_
_entity.id
_entity.type
_entity.pdbx_description
1 polymer ?
#
loop_
_entity_poly.entity_id
_entity_poly.type
_entity_poly.pdbx_seq_one_letter_code
_entity_poly.pdbx_strand_id
1 'polypeptide(L)'
;MLTRRRFVTTALAAPFLARPAMADGEPIKLRTLYHRQAISDFAKASEGERLAIEGYMAPPLKAESKFFVLTRRPMAVCPFCETEAEWPSDIVAVYTKRIVDVVPYNAKIVTSGVLELTPYKDPETGFVSLVRLMDASIA
;
A
#
# COMPACT_ATOMS: atom_id res chain seq x y z
N MET A 1 29.91 -60.51 -35.89
CA MET A 1 30.52 -60.09 -34.61
C MET A 1 29.92 -58.73 -34.27
N LEU A 2 28.79 -58.69 -33.52
CA LEU A 2 28.72 -58.29 -32.09
C LEU A 2 29.48 -56.97 -31.85
N THR A 3 28.85 -55.82 -31.50
CA THR A 3 28.41 -55.55 -30.12
C THR A 3 27.97 -54.06 -29.95
N ARG A 4 26.74 -53.85 -29.43
CA ARG A 4 26.27 -52.84 -28.41
C ARG A 4 26.51 -51.32 -28.65
N ARG A 5 25.77 -50.34 -28.10
CA ARG A 5 24.59 -50.18 -27.22
C ARG A 5 24.31 -48.65 -27.19
N ARG A 6 23.02 -48.25 -27.31
CA ARG A 6 22.26 -47.27 -26.49
C ARG A 6 22.98 -46.07 -25.84
N PHE A 7 22.44 -44.85 -26.00
CA PHE A 7 22.15 -43.81 -24.96
C PHE A 7 21.21 -42.77 -25.62
N VAL A 8 19.91 -42.64 -25.28
CA VAL A 8 19.25 -42.07 -24.07
C VAL A 8 19.33 -40.53 -24.00
N THR A 9 18.18 -39.90 -24.34
CA THR A 9 17.51 -38.70 -23.80
C THR A 9 18.30 -37.55 -23.18
N THR A 10 17.90 -36.30 -23.50
CA THR A 10 17.77 -35.26 -22.47
C THR A 10 16.72 -34.20 -22.84
N ALA A 11 15.87 -33.89 -21.86
CA ALA A 11 14.68 -33.05 -21.95
C ALA A 11 14.99 -31.54 -21.99
N LEU A 12 14.24 -30.78 -22.79
CA LEU A 12 14.13 -29.32 -22.64
C LEU A 12 13.17 -29.02 -21.47
N ALA A 13 13.72 -28.68 -20.32
CA ALA A 13 13.00 -27.97 -19.26
C ALA A 13 13.44 -26.50 -19.31
N ALA A 14 12.63 -25.64 -19.92
CA ALA A 14 12.80 -24.19 -19.82
C ALA A 14 12.08 -23.70 -18.54
N PRO A 15 12.78 -23.10 -17.56
CA PRO A 15 12.12 -22.53 -16.41
C PRO A 15 11.50 -21.19 -16.81
N PHE A 16 10.17 -21.13 -16.86
CA PHE A 16 9.44 -19.86 -16.82
C PHE A 16 9.64 -19.23 -15.43
N LEU A 17 10.74 -18.49 -15.27
CA LEU A 17 10.91 -17.54 -14.18
C LEU A 17 9.98 -16.35 -14.45
N ALA A 18 8.71 -16.48 -14.07
CA ALA A 18 7.81 -15.35 -13.95
C ALA A 18 8.32 -14.44 -12.82
N ARG A 19 9.07 -13.40 -13.18
CA ARG A 19 9.33 -12.27 -12.27
C ARG A 19 7.99 -11.60 -11.96
N PRO A 20 7.61 -11.41 -10.69
CA PRO A 20 6.48 -10.54 -10.38
C PRO A 20 6.87 -9.13 -10.82
N ALA A 21 6.06 -8.54 -11.69
CA ALA A 21 6.19 -7.13 -12.04
C ALA A 21 5.93 -6.31 -10.77
N MET A 22 6.99 -5.83 -10.12
CA MET A 22 6.85 -4.65 -9.29
C MET A 22 6.59 -3.50 -10.25
N ALA A 23 5.48 -2.80 -10.05
CA ALA A 23 5.14 -1.63 -10.84
C ALA A 23 6.28 -0.61 -10.70
N ASP A 24 7.04 -0.45 -11.79
CA ASP A 24 8.19 0.46 -11.96
C ASP A 24 7.71 1.91 -12.17
N GLY A 25 6.73 2.34 -11.38
CA GLY A 25 6.18 3.69 -11.41
C GLY A 25 6.83 4.54 -10.32
N GLU A 26 7.25 5.75 -10.65
CA GLU A 26 7.70 6.73 -9.66
C GLU A 26 6.60 6.93 -8.60
N PRO A 27 6.94 6.95 -7.29
CA PRO A 27 5.95 7.16 -6.24
C PRO A 27 5.15 8.45 -6.47
N ILE A 28 3.83 8.35 -6.44
CA ILE A 28 2.97 9.52 -6.61
C ILE A 28 2.86 10.30 -5.30
N LYS A 29 2.57 11.58 -5.43
CA LYS A 29 2.30 12.45 -4.27
C LYS A 29 0.90 12.18 -3.75
N LEU A 30 0.73 12.08 -2.44
CA LEU A 30 -0.58 11.91 -1.80
C LEU A 30 -1.61 12.95 -2.27
N ARG A 31 -1.18 14.21 -2.45
CA ARG A 31 -2.05 15.29 -2.96
C ARG A 31 -2.74 14.97 -4.28
N THR A 32 -2.17 14.08 -5.10
CA THR A 32 -2.72 13.71 -6.41
C THR A 32 -4.03 12.93 -6.26
N LEU A 33 -4.26 12.28 -5.11
CA LEU A 33 -5.51 11.56 -4.86
C LEU A 33 -6.71 12.49 -4.66
N TYR A 34 -6.47 13.76 -4.34
CA TYR A 34 -7.51 14.72 -3.98
C TYR A 34 -7.53 15.93 -4.90
N HIS A 35 -8.73 16.46 -5.15
CA HIS A 35 -8.93 17.76 -5.76
C HIS A 35 -9.80 18.61 -4.83
N ARG A 36 -9.19 19.61 -4.19
CA ARG A 36 -9.79 20.43 -3.12
C ARG A 36 -10.22 19.57 -1.93
N GLN A 37 -11.53 19.35 -1.74
CA GLN A 37 -12.11 18.53 -0.67
C GLN A 37 -12.71 17.22 -1.22
N ALA A 38 -12.60 16.97 -2.53
CA ALA A 38 -13.16 15.79 -3.18
C ALA A 38 -12.07 14.83 -3.64
N ILE A 39 -12.46 13.58 -3.87
CA ILE A 39 -11.63 12.58 -4.53
C ILE A 39 -11.37 13.02 -5.98
N SER A 40 -10.09 13.02 -6.37
CA SER A 40 -9.66 13.40 -7.72
C SER A 40 -10.15 12.41 -8.79
N ASP A 41 -10.18 12.85 -10.04
CA ASP A 41 -10.49 11.95 -11.16
C ASP A 41 -9.39 10.92 -11.40
N PHE A 42 -8.13 11.25 -11.08
CA PHE A 42 -7.03 10.30 -11.07
C PHE A 42 -7.30 9.16 -10.08
N ALA A 43 -7.68 9.48 -8.83
CA ALA A 43 -7.96 8.46 -7.83
C ALA A 43 -9.11 7.55 -8.24
N LYS A 44 -10.21 8.12 -8.79
CA LYS A 44 -11.34 7.33 -9.29
C LYS A 44 -10.93 6.41 -10.44
N ALA A 45 -10.09 6.90 -11.36
CA ALA A 45 -9.61 6.11 -12.49
C ALA A 45 -8.67 4.98 -12.07
N SER A 46 -7.95 5.15 -10.95
CA SER A 46 -7.03 4.15 -10.39
C SER A 46 -7.63 3.28 -9.28
N GLU A 47 -8.96 3.29 -9.09
CA GLU A 47 -9.59 2.41 -8.10
C GLU A 47 -9.36 0.94 -8.46
N GLY A 48 -8.91 0.15 -7.48
CA GLY A 48 -8.50 -1.25 -7.67
C GLY A 48 -7.07 -1.43 -8.20
N GLU A 49 -6.37 -0.36 -8.57
CA GLU A 49 -4.97 -0.43 -9.01
C GLU A 49 -3.99 -0.41 -7.84
N ARG A 50 -2.81 -1.01 -8.04
CA ARG A 50 -1.72 -0.91 -7.09
C ARG A 50 -0.92 0.37 -7.33
N LEU A 51 -0.94 1.28 -6.36
CA LEU A 51 -0.21 2.54 -6.38
C LEU A 51 0.92 2.54 -5.36
N ALA A 52 1.96 3.33 -5.62
CA ALA A 52 3.01 3.65 -4.67
C ALA A 52 2.91 5.14 -4.31
N ILE A 53 2.76 5.46 -3.02
CA ILE A 53 2.47 6.82 -2.54
C ILE A 53 3.54 7.25 -1.55
N GLU A 54 4.14 8.43 -1.78
CA GLU A 54 5.03 9.06 -0.81
C GLU A 54 4.25 9.82 0.28
N GLY A 55 4.71 9.72 1.52
CA GLY A 55 4.12 10.43 2.65
C GLY A 55 4.84 10.19 3.97
N TYR A 56 4.17 10.50 5.07
CA TYR A 56 4.67 10.34 6.44
C TYR A 56 3.71 9.47 7.24
N MET A 57 4.26 8.52 8.00
CA MET A 57 3.47 7.70 8.91
C MET A 57 3.00 8.56 10.09
N ALA A 58 1.69 8.69 10.26
CA ALA A 58 1.14 9.23 11.50
C ALA A 58 1.43 8.25 12.65
N PRO A 59 1.79 8.74 13.85
CA PRO A 59 2.01 7.88 15.01
C PRO A 59 0.81 6.96 15.27
N PRO A 60 1.01 5.63 15.30
CA PRO A 60 -0.08 4.68 15.44
C PRO A 60 -0.68 4.69 16.85
N LEU A 61 -1.98 4.42 16.97
CA LEU A 61 -2.69 4.36 18.25
C LEU A 61 -2.29 3.19 19.14
N LYS A 62 -1.98 2.08 18.51
CA LYS A 62 -1.57 0.84 19.15
C LYS A 62 -0.19 0.50 18.61
N ALA A 63 0.71 0.12 19.51
CA ALA A 63 1.92 -0.57 19.11
C ALA A 63 1.53 -1.85 18.34
N GLU A 64 2.34 -2.25 17.36
CA GLU A 64 2.17 -3.50 16.62
C GLU A 64 0.87 -3.62 15.79
N SER A 65 0.47 -2.53 15.13
CA SER A 65 -0.73 -2.48 14.29
C SER A 65 -0.46 -2.96 12.85
N LYS A 66 -1.48 -3.51 12.19
CA LYS A 66 -1.53 -3.72 10.73
C LYS A 66 -2.15 -2.53 9.98
N PHE A 67 -2.31 -1.42 10.70
CA PHE A 67 -3.00 -0.23 10.25
C PHE A 67 -2.23 1.01 10.68
N PHE A 68 -2.10 1.96 9.76
CA PHE A 68 -1.62 3.31 10.05
C PHE A 68 -2.23 4.32 9.08
N VAL A 69 -2.08 5.61 9.38
CA VAL A 69 -2.49 6.69 8.48
C VAL A 69 -1.27 7.28 7.80
N LEU A 70 -1.27 7.31 6.47
CA LEU A 70 -0.28 8.02 5.68
C LEU A 70 -0.73 9.46 5.50
N THR A 71 0.15 10.40 5.79
CA THR A 71 -0.14 11.84 5.77
C THR A 71 0.76 12.56 4.78
N ARG A 72 0.29 13.68 4.23
CA ARG A 72 1.08 14.51 3.31
C ARG A 72 2.23 15.27 4.00
N ARG A 73 2.11 15.54 5.29
CA ARG A 73 3.06 16.32 6.10
C ARG A 73 3.33 15.59 7.41
N PRO A 74 4.53 15.69 7.99
CA PRO A 74 4.85 15.05 9.25
C PRO A 74 3.94 15.56 10.38
N MET A 75 3.39 14.66 11.18
CA MET A 75 2.51 14.98 12.31
C MET A 75 2.96 14.22 13.56
N ALA A 76 3.14 14.92 14.69
CA ALA A 76 3.56 14.30 15.95
C ALA A 76 2.42 13.60 16.70
N VAL A 77 1.16 13.82 16.28
CA VAL A 77 -0.06 13.22 16.83
C VAL A 77 -0.99 12.89 15.66
N CYS A 78 -1.72 11.78 15.72
CA CYS A 78 -2.75 11.47 14.73
C CYS A 78 -4.06 12.18 15.10
N PRO A 79 -4.49 13.21 14.34
CA PRO A 79 -5.69 13.99 14.71
C PRO A 79 -7.01 13.23 14.50
N PHE A 80 -6.99 12.12 13.76
CA PHE A 80 -8.20 11.34 13.39
C PHE A 80 -8.50 10.17 14.32
N CYS A 81 -7.62 9.94 15.28
CA CYS A 81 -7.74 8.84 16.21
C CYS A 81 -8.55 9.18 17.47
N GLU A 82 -8.81 10.46 17.71
CA GLU A 82 -9.44 10.95 18.94
C GLU A 82 -10.77 11.69 18.71
N THR A 83 -11.16 11.99 17.46
CA THR A 83 -12.35 12.82 17.17
C THR A 83 -13.22 12.24 16.04
N GLU A 84 -14.53 12.52 16.06
CA GLU A 84 -15.48 12.28 14.95
C GLU A 84 -15.24 13.27 13.80
N ALA A 85 -14.00 13.35 13.32
CA ALA A 85 -13.58 14.33 12.34
C ALA A 85 -14.06 13.98 10.92
N GLU A 86 -14.42 15.02 10.18
CA GLU A 86 -14.60 15.00 8.74
C GLU A 86 -13.33 14.43 8.05
N TRP A 87 -13.50 13.56 7.05
CA TRP A 87 -12.38 12.96 6.33
C TRP A 87 -11.59 14.03 5.56
N PRO A 88 -10.28 14.24 5.84
CA PRO A 88 -9.51 15.30 5.21
C PRO A 88 -9.02 14.88 3.82
N SER A 89 -8.73 15.86 2.99
CA SER A 89 -8.22 15.65 1.62
C SER A 89 -6.69 15.57 1.54
N ASP A 90 -6.02 15.10 2.60
CA ASP A 90 -4.56 14.94 2.62
C ASP A 90 -4.02 13.78 3.46
N ILE A 91 -4.87 12.77 3.70
CA ILE A 91 -4.47 11.50 4.30
C ILE A 91 -4.91 10.29 3.46
N VAL A 92 -4.32 9.14 3.74
CA VAL A 92 -4.76 7.84 3.24
C VAL A 92 -4.67 6.83 4.37
N ALA A 93 -5.72 6.03 4.57
CA ALA A 93 -5.68 4.91 5.49
C ALA A 93 -4.91 3.75 4.87
N VAL A 94 -4.01 3.12 5.61
CA VAL A 94 -3.16 2.05 5.10
C VAL A 94 -3.38 0.78 5.90
N TYR A 95 -3.71 -0.30 5.21
CA TYR A 95 -3.90 -1.63 5.77
C TYR A 95 -2.85 -2.58 5.20
N THR A 96 -2.01 -3.12 6.08
CA THR A 96 -0.91 -4.02 5.74
C THR A 96 -1.29 -5.48 6.06
N LYS A 97 -0.66 -6.46 5.37
CA LYS A 97 -0.88 -7.88 5.68
C LYS A 97 -0.24 -8.32 7.01
N ARG A 98 0.87 -7.65 7.35
CA ARG A 98 1.74 -7.95 8.50
C ARG A 98 1.84 -6.71 9.38
N ILE A 99 2.19 -6.93 10.65
CA ILE A 99 2.45 -5.86 11.60
C ILE A 99 3.54 -4.96 11.00
N VAL A 100 3.32 -3.65 11.07
CA VAL A 100 4.25 -2.66 10.53
C VAL A 100 5.20 -2.18 11.63
N ASP A 101 6.48 -2.05 11.29
CA ASP A 101 7.44 -1.38 12.16
C ASP A 101 7.15 0.12 12.17
N VAL A 102 7.12 0.72 13.36
CA VAL A 102 6.83 2.14 13.51
C VAL A 102 7.98 2.96 12.95
N VAL A 103 7.68 3.77 11.94
CA VAL A 103 8.63 4.71 11.35
C VAL A 103 8.48 6.09 12.03
N PRO A 104 9.58 6.80 12.34
CA PRO A 104 9.50 8.15 12.89
C PRO A 104 8.63 9.08 12.03
N TYR A 105 7.77 9.88 12.67
CA TYR A 105 6.79 10.73 11.97
C TYR A 105 7.42 11.79 11.04
N ASN A 106 8.71 12.10 11.22
CA ASN A 106 9.48 13.03 10.41
C ASN A 106 10.23 12.35 9.25
N ALA A 107 10.22 11.02 9.18
CA ALA A 107 10.79 10.26 8.08
C ALA A 107 9.73 10.06 6.98
N LYS A 108 10.11 10.40 5.75
CA LYS A 108 9.28 10.17 4.58
C LYS A 108 9.41 8.70 4.17
N ILE A 109 8.28 8.06 3.86
CA ILE A 109 8.18 6.68 3.40
C ILE A 109 7.46 6.59 2.07
N VAL A 110 7.65 5.47 1.38
CA VAL A 110 6.86 5.08 0.22
C VAL A 110 6.02 3.85 0.60
N THR A 111 4.72 3.98 0.44
CA THR A 111 3.77 2.90 0.73
C THR A 111 3.14 2.43 -0.56
N SER A 112 3.25 1.14 -0.88
CA SER A 112 2.57 0.53 -2.02
C SER A 112 1.39 -0.30 -1.57
N GLY A 113 0.23 -0.14 -2.21
CA GLY A 113 -1.00 -0.88 -1.90
C GLY A 113 -2.05 -0.75 -3.00
N VAL A 114 -3.14 -1.51 -2.88
CA VAL A 114 -4.30 -1.44 -3.79
C VAL A 114 -5.22 -0.30 -3.34
N LEU A 115 -5.52 0.63 -4.23
CA LEU A 115 -6.38 1.77 -3.93
C LEU A 115 -7.85 1.33 -3.82
N GLU A 116 -8.52 1.72 -2.73
CA GLU A 116 -9.97 1.60 -2.57
C GLU A 116 -10.60 2.92 -2.12
N LEU A 117 -11.77 3.25 -2.66
CA LEU A 117 -12.46 4.52 -2.40
C LEU A 117 -13.84 4.38 -1.73
N THR A 118 -14.28 3.16 -1.46
CA THR A 118 -15.57 2.90 -0.79
C THR A 118 -15.50 3.26 0.69
N PRO A 119 -16.50 3.90 1.33
CA PRO A 119 -16.48 4.11 2.78
C PRO A 119 -16.34 2.80 3.57
N TYR A 120 -15.44 2.77 4.56
CA TYR A 120 -15.20 1.61 5.42
C TYR A 120 -15.02 2.03 6.86
N LYS A 121 -15.68 1.33 7.78
CA LYS A 121 -15.45 1.45 9.21
C LYS A 121 -14.72 0.22 9.70
N ASP A 122 -13.52 0.42 10.23
CA ASP A 122 -12.71 -0.64 10.79
C ASP A 122 -13.38 -1.23 12.05
N PRO A 123 -13.62 -2.55 12.12
CA PRO A 123 -14.33 -3.16 13.23
C PRO A 123 -13.50 -3.25 14.51
N GLU A 124 -12.17 -3.17 14.43
CA GLU A 124 -11.27 -3.32 15.59
C GLU A 124 -11.00 -1.98 16.28
N THR A 125 -10.81 -0.93 15.48
CA THR A 125 -10.43 0.41 15.93
C THR A 125 -11.60 1.39 15.89
N GLY A 126 -12.66 1.08 15.16
CA GLY A 126 -13.76 2.01 14.88
C GLY A 126 -13.41 3.10 13.87
N PHE A 127 -12.19 3.09 13.31
CA PHE A 127 -11.69 4.12 12.40
C PHE A 127 -12.50 4.14 11.09
N VAL A 128 -12.98 5.33 10.70
CA VAL A 128 -13.73 5.51 9.45
C VAL A 128 -12.77 6.00 8.37
N SER A 129 -12.80 5.33 7.22
CA SER A 129 -11.94 5.63 6.08
C SER A 129 -12.71 5.74 4.78
N LEU A 130 -12.30 6.70 3.94
CA LEU A 130 -12.82 6.89 2.59
C LEU A 130 -11.81 6.44 1.54
N VAL A 131 -10.56 6.87 1.66
CA VAL A 131 -9.47 6.51 0.74
C VAL A 131 -8.49 5.59 1.46
N ARG A 132 -8.28 4.39 0.90
CA ARG A 132 -7.45 3.34 1.49
C ARG A 132 -6.41 2.78 0.53
N LEU A 133 -5.29 2.34 1.10
CA LEU A 133 -4.39 1.36 0.48
C LEU A 133 -4.53 0.03 1.21
N MET A 134 -5.04 -0.98 0.50
CA MET A 134 -5.15 -2.36 0.97
C MET A 134 -3.93 -3.16 0.54
N ASP A 135 -3.68 -4.29 1.21
CA ASP A 135 -2.55 -5.17 0.89
C ASP A 135 -1.22 -4.42 0.79
N ALA A 136 -1.03 -3.48 1.72
CA ALA A 136 0.03 -2.51 1.65
C ALA A 136 1.37 -3.02 2.21
N SER A 137 2.44 -2.46 1.68
CA SER A 137 3.82 -2.64 2.16
C SER A 137 4.58 -1.32 2.11
N ILE A 138 5.45 -1.11 3.09
CA ILE A 138 6.38 0.01 3.12
C ILE A 138 7.70 -0.44 2.48
N ALA A 139 8.26 0.40 1.63
CA ALA A 139 9.58 0.23 1.02
C ALA A 139 10.65 1.03 1.78
#